data_AF-A0A2K3MDD9-F1
#
_entry.id   AF-A0A2K3MDD9-F1
#
_cell.length_a   1.000
_cell.length_b   1.000
_cell.length_c   1.000
_cell.angle_alpha   90.00
_cell.angle_beta   90.00
_cell.angle_gamma   90.00
#
_symmetry.space_group_name_H-M   'P 1'
#
loop_
_entity.id
_entity.type
_entity.pdbx_description
1 polymer ?
#
loop_
_entity_poly.entity_id
_entity_poly.type
_entity_poly.pdbx_seq_one_letter_code
_entity_poly.pdbx_strand_id
1 'polypeptide(L)'
;GYGEEFNILHYEVGQMYEPHTDYFEDAFNIKNGGQRIATMLMYLSDVEEGGETVFPAAKGNFSSVPWWNELSDCGKKGLSIKPKMGDALLFWSMKPNGTVDPSSLHG
;
A
#
# COMPACT_ATOMS: atom_id res chain seq x y z
N GLY A 1 -20.02 -5.92 10.52
CA GLY A 1 -19.61 -4.97 9.47
C GLY A 1 -19.10 -5.74 8.28
N TYR A 2 -18.86 -5.07 7.15
CA TYR A 2 -18.29 -5.68 5.93
C TYR A 2 -16.76 -5.48 5.81
N GLY A 3 -16.12 -4.94 6.84
CA GLY A 3 -14.68 -4.74 6.92
C GLY A 3 -14.11 -5.38 8.18
N GLU A 4 -12.80 -5.65 8.14
CA GLU A 4 -12.02 -6.16 9.27
C GLU A 4 -11.83 -5.09 10.36
N GLU A 5 -11.37 -5.50 11.54
CA GLU A 5 -10.98 -4.57 12.60
C GLU A 5 -9.76 -3.74 12.19
N PHE A 6 -9.59 -2.57 12.81
CA PHE A 6 -8.41 -1.74 12.54
C PHE A 6 -7.12 -2.45 12.97
N ASN A 7 -6.14 -2.45 12.07
CA ASN A 7 -4.78 -2.87 12.36
C ASN A 7 -3.89 -1.62 12.51
N ILE A 8 -3.11 -1.56 13.59
CA ILE A 8 -2.18 -0.45 13.86
C ILE A 8 -0.77 -1.00 13.82
N LEU A 9 0.07 -0.39 12.98
CA LEU A 9 1.48 -0.75 12.80
C LEU A 9 2.36 0.44 13.21
N HIS A 10 3.53 0.14 13.77
CA HIS A 10 4.56 1.12 14.11
C HIS A 10 5.89 0.61 13.59
N TYR A 11 6.59 1.44 12.81
CA TYR A 11 7.88 1.13 12.21
C TYR A 11 8.96 1.99 12.86
N GLU A 12 9.96 1.33 13.42
CA GLU A 12 11.20 1.97 13.90
C GLU A 12 12.12 2.30 12.72
N VAL A 13 13.14 3.13 12.97
CA VAL A 13 14.14 3.50 11.96
C VAL A 13 14.77 2.24 11.34
N GLY A 14 14.71 2.16 10.00
CA GLY A 14 15.26 1.06 9.22
C GLY A 14 14.35 -0.17 9.11
N GLN A 15 13.20 -0.20 9.79
CA GLN A 15 12.19 -1.22 9.55
C GLN A 15 11.43 -0.93 8.25
N MET A 16 11.03 -2.00 7.58
CA MET A 16 10.26 -1.95 6.35
C MET A 16 9.32 -3.15 6.28
N TYR A 17 8.34 -3.07 5.39
CA TYR A 17 7.56 -4.21 4.97
C TYR A 17 7.91 -4.55 3.53
N GLU A 18 8.14 -5.83 3.23
CA GLU A 18 8.46 -6.25 1.86
C GLU A 18 7.21 -6.14 0.97
N PRO A 19 7.37 -5.82 -0.33
CA PRO A 19 6.23 -5.71 -1.24
C PRO A 19 5.35 -6.96 -1.24
N HIS A 20 4.04 -6.76 -1.07
CA HIS A 20 3.04 -7.80 -0.95
C HIS A 20 1.69 -7.34 -1.51
N THR A 21 0.72 -8.26 -1.55
CA THR A 21 -0.66 -7.97 -1.93
C THR A 21 -1.58 -8.28 -0.78
N ASP A 22 -2.61 -7.46 -0.60
CA ASP A 22 -3.58 -7.67 0.48
C ASP A 22 -4.62 -8.75 0.16
N TYR A 23 -4.82 -9.09 -1.12
CA TYR A 23 -5.73 -10.17 -1.48
C TYR A 23 -5.17 -11.52 -1.02
N PHE A 24 -6.06 -12.42 -0.64
CA PHE A 24 -5.71 -13.81 -0.34
C PHE A 24 -5.60 -14.62 -1.63
N GLU A 25 -4.57 -15.44 -1.74
CA GLU A 25 -4.39 -16.41 -2.84
C GLU A 25 -4.93 -17.79 -2.48
N ASP A 26 -5.08 -18.10 -1.18
CA ASP A 26 -5.51 -19.41 -0.72
C ASP A 26 -7.03 -19.49 -0.53
N ALA A 27 -7.59 -20.64 -0.90
CA ALA A 27 -9.02 -20.89 -0.81
C ALA A 27 -9.55 -20.94 0.64
N PHE A 28 -8.68 -21.18 1.63
CA PHE A 28 -9.09 -21.29 3.02
C PHE A 28 -9.47 -19.91 3.59
N ASN A 29 -8.60 -18.92 3.43
CA ASN A 29 -8.87 -17.55 3.89
C ASN A 29 -10.04 -16.93 3.14
N ILE A 30 -10.11 -17.11 1.81
CA ILE A 30 -11.25 -16.62 1.00
C ILE A 30 -12.58 -17.20 1.50
N LYS A 31 -12.61 -18.49 1.85
CA LYS A 31 -13.84 -19.15 2.32
C LYS A 31 -14.28 -18.69 3.71
N ASN A 32 -13.33 -18.42 4.60
CA ASN A 32 -13.63 -18.11 6.01
C ASN A 32 -13.80 -16.62 6.31
N GLY A 33 -13.14 -15.74 5.55
CA GLY A 33 -13.15 -14.29 5.76
C GLY A 33 -13.62 -13.47 4.55
N GLY A 34 -13.78 -14.10 3.38
CA GLY A 34 -13.99 -13.38 2.12
C GLY A 34 -12.67 -12.88 1.52
N GLN A 35 -12.78 -12.11 0.43
CA GLN A 35 -11.62 -11.50 -0.24
C GLN A 35 -11.50 -10.03 0.15
N ARG A 36 -10.27 -9.53 0.32
CA ARG A 36 -9.98 -8.10 0.52
C ARG A 36 -10.04 -7.39 -0.83
N ILE A 37 -11.10 -6.59 -1.02
CA ILE A 37 -11.38 -5.88 -2.28
C ILE A 37 -10.60 -4.55 -2.36
N ALA A 38 -10.44 -3.88 -1.21
CA ALA A 38 -9.76 -2.60 -1.09
C ALA A 38 -9.14 -2.43 0.29
N THR A 39 -8.08 -1.63 0.34
CA THR A 39 -7.33 -1.30 1.56
C THR A 39 -7.29 0.20 1.72
N MET A 40 -7.53 0.67 2.94
CA MET A 40 -7.33 2.06 3.34
C MET A 40 -6.20 2.13 4.35
N LEU A 41 -5.10 2.75 3.97
CA LEU A 41 -3.99 3.07 4.86
C LEU A 41 -4.16 4.50 5.37
N MET A 42 -4.01 4.70 6.67
CA MET A 42 -4.06 6.01 7.30
C MET A 42 -2.72 6.30 7.95
N TYR A 43 -2.10 7.41 7.60
CA TYR A 43 -0.82 7.81 8.16
C TYR A 43 -1.05 8.55 9.48
N LEU A 44 -0.58 7.95 10.57
CA LEU A 44 -0.85 8.44 11.93
C LEU A 44 0.24 9.40 12.46
N SER A 45 1.33 9.57 11.70
CA SER A 45 2.43 10.47 12.02
C SER A 45 3.12 10.94 10.75
N ASP A 46 3.80 12.09 10.84
CA ASP A 46 4.75 12.52 9.82
C ASP A 46 6.02 11.68 9.91
N VAL A 47 6.68 11.43 8.77
CA VAL A 47 7.98 10.75 8.71
C VAL A 47 8.98 11.67 8.03
N GLU A 48 10.13 11.86 8.66
CA GLU A 48 11.17 12.79 8.18
C GLU A 48 11.85 12.26 6.90
N GLU A 49 12.24 10.98 6.88
CA GLU A 49 12.90 10.31 5.76
C GLU A 49 12.40 8.86 5.61
N GLY A 50 12.17 8.42 4.37
CA GLY A 50 11.69 7.08 4.06
C GLY A 50 10.21 6.88 4.40
N GLY A 51 9.84 5.63 4.71
CA GLY A 51 8.48 5.26 5.13
C GLY A 51 7.42 5.37 4.04
N GLU A 52 7.82 5.52 2.78
CA GLU A 52 6.89 5.65 1.67
C GLU A 52 6.14 4.34 1.41
N THR A 53 4.85 4.43 1.11
CA THR A 53 4.13 3.29 0.52
C THR A 53 4.41 3.27 -0.98
N VAL A 54 5.04 2.20 -1.45
CA VAL A 54 5.53 2.06 -2.83
C VAL A 54 4.72 1.01 -3.56
N PHE A 55 4.21 1.34 -4.76
CA PHE A 55 3.57 0.42 -5.69
C PHE A 55 4.51 0.13 -6.87
N PRO A 56 5.43 -0.85 -6.75
CA PRO A 56 6.44 -1.11 -7.78
C PRO A 56 5.87 -1.65 -9.10
N ALA A 57 4.68 -2.26 -9.06
CA ALA A 57 4.01 -2.79 -10.25
C ALA A 57 3.09 -1.77 -10.94
N ALA A 58 2.93 -0.57 -10.36
CA ALA A 58 2.14 0.49 -10.97
C ALA A 58 2.78 0.95 -12.30
N LYS A 59 1.95 1.29 -13.28
CA LYS A 59 2.42 1.73 -14.60
C LYS A 59 2.27 3.24 -14.75
N GLY A 60 3.35 3.93 -15.08
CA GLY A 60 3.35 5.37 -15.32
C GLY A 60 4.73 5.98 -15.21
N ASN A 61 4.86 7.24 -15.63
CA ASN A 61 6.06 8.03 -15.33
C ASN A 61 5.84 8.80 -14.03
N PHE A 62 6.27 8.21 -12.93
CA PHE A 62 6.09 8.77 -11.58
C PHE A 62 7.18 9.77 -11.18
N SER A 63 8.19 9.99 -12.03
CA SER A 63 9.19 11.06 -11.80
C SER A 63 8.59 12.47 -11.84
N SER A 64 7.33 12.60 -12.23
CA SER A 64 6.58 13.85 -12.24
C SER A 64 5.88 14.19 -10.92
N VAL A 65 5.89 13.30 -9.92
CA VAL A 65 5.29 13.63 -8.61
C VAL A 65 6.10 14.75 -7.92
N PRO A 66 5.45 15.73 -7.26
CA PRO A 66 6.14 16.89 -6.69
C PRO A 66 7.26 16.55 -5.70
N TRP A 67 7.11 15.42 -4.98
CA TRP A 67 8.05 14.95 -3.97
C TRP A 67 9.10 13.97 -4.50
N TRP A 68 9.23 13.78 -5.82
CA TRP A 68 10.12 12.77 -6.40
C TRP A 68 11.56 12.86 -5.90
N ASN A 69 12.09 14.07 -5.75
CA ASN A 69 13.46 14.29 -5.30
C ASN A 69 13.65 14.03 -3.79
N GLU A 70 12.56 14.02 -3.02
CA GLU A 70 12.55 13.72 -1.59
C GLU A 70 12.37 12.23 -1.30
N LEU A 71 12.05 11.42 -2.32
CA LEU A 71 11.88 9.98 -2.16
C LEU A 71 13.22 9.27 -1.91
N SER A 72 13.17 8.30 -1.01
CA SER A 72 14.20 7.29 -0.81
C SER A 72 14.44 6.50 -2.10
N ASP A 73 15.55 5.75 -2.13
CA ASP A 73 15.83 4.81 -3.23
C ASP A 73 14.75 3.73 -3.34
N CYS A 74 14.06 3.40 -2.24
CA CYS A 74 12.90 2.52 -2.26
C CYS A 74 11.69 3.20 -2.92
N GLY A 75 11.37 4.44 -2.52
CA GLY A 75 10.27 5.22 -3.07
C GLY A 75 10.39 5.47 -4.58
N LYS A 76 11.59 5.48 -5.14
CA LYS A 76 11.79 5.66 -6.58
C LYS A 76 11.52 4.40 -7.43
N LYS A 77 11.23 3.25 -6.81
CA LYS A 77 10.96 1.99 -7.53
C LYS A 77 9.57 1.89 -8.16
N GLY A 78 8.67 2.84 -7.89
CA GLY A 78 7.29 2.79 -8.39
C GLY A 78 6.51 4.07 -8.16
N LEU A 79 5.17 3.97 -8.17
CA LEU A 79 4.32 5.03 -7.66
C LEU A 79 4.46 5.05 -6.13
N SER A 80 4.81 6.20 -5.56
CA SER A 80 5.04 6.30 -4.11
C SER A 80 4.31 7.44 -3.48
N ILE A 81 3.78 7.15 -2.29
CA ILE A 81 3.10 8.10 -1.42
C ILE A 81 3.97 8.31 -0.19
N LYS A 82 4.36 9.57 0.06
CA LYS A 82 5.08 9.95 1.27
C LYS A 82 4.08 10.02 2.44
N PRO A 83 4.34 9.37 3.57
CA PRO A 83 3.45 9.40 4.73
C PRO A 83 3.38 10.81 5.30
N LYS A 84 2.17 11.28 5.54
CA LYS A 84 1.90 12.58 6.16
C LYS A 84 0.73 12.42 7.13
N MET A 85 0.89 12.91 8.36
CA MET A 85 -0.11 12.73 9.40
C MET A 85 -1.48 13.24 8.96
N GLY A 86 -2.49 12.37 9.06
CA GLY A 86 -3.87 12.67 8.71
C GLY A 86 -4.26 12.36 7.27
N ASP A 87 -3.30 12.09 6.38
CA ASP A 87 -3.60 11.62 5.03
C ASP A 87 -4.04 10.15 5.05
N ALA A 88 -4.89 9.80 4.08
CA ALA A 88 -5.35 8.43 3.87
C ALA A 88 -5.19 8.03 2.39
N LEU A 89 -4.71 6.81 2.17
CA LEU A 89 -4.52 6.18 0.88
C LEU A 89 -5.51 5.04 0.72
N LEU A 90 -6.39 5.13 -0.28
CA LEU A 90 -7.31 4.06 -0.67
C LEU A 90 -6.84 3.46 -2.00
N PHE A 91 -6.72 2.14 -2.05
CA PHE A 91 -6.45 1.39 -3.27
C PHE A 91 -7.24 0.08 -3.30
N TRP A 92 -7.40 -0.47 -4.50
CA TRP A 92 -8.16 -1.70 -4.73
C TRP A 92 -7.20 -2.86 -5.02
N SER A 93 -7.41 -3.98 -4.34
CA SER A 93 -6.69 -5.24 -4.56
C SER A 93 -7.36 -6.09 -5.65
N MET A 94 -8.51 -5.64 -6.18
CA MET A 94 -9.30 -6.32 -7.20
C MET A 94 -9.79 -5.36 -8.28
N LYS A 95 -9.92 -5.87 -9.50
CA LYS A 95 -10.49 -5.18 -10.65
C LYS A 95 -12.02 -5.23 -10.61
N PRO A 96 -12.72 -4.34 -11.37
CA PRO A 96 -14.19 -4.33 -11.41
C PRO A 96 -14.85 -5.64 -11.89
N ASN A 97 -14.10 -6.48 -12.62
CA ASN A 97 -14.57 -7.80 -13.07
C ASN A 97 -14.40 -8.91 -12.01
N GLY A 98 -13.93 -8.57 -10.80
CA GLY A 98 -13.74 -9.52 -9.71
C GLY A 98 -12.45 -10.33 -9.77
N THR A 99 -11.53 -10.07 -10.71
CA THR A 99 -10.18 -10.66 -10.67
C THR A 99 -9.25 -9.85 -9.79
N VAL A 100 -8.30 -10.50 -9.12
CA VAL A 100 -7.24 -9.80 -8.36
C VAL A 100 -6.45 -8.84 -9.26
N ASP A 101 -5.90 -7.79 -8.67
CA ASP A 101 -5.09 -6.81 -9.39
C ASP A 101 -3.62 -6.86 -8.98
N PRO A 102 -2.73 -7.50 -9.76
CA PRO A 102 -1.30 -7.55 -9.44
C PRO A 102 -0.60 -6.18 -9.38
N SER A 103 -1.19 -5.12 -9.97
CA SER A 103 -0.66 -3.76 -9.78
C SER A 103 -0.87 -3.19 -8.38
N SER A 104 -1.67 -3.84 -7.53
CA SER A 104 -1.84 -3.49 -6.11
C SER A 104 -0.71 -4.02 -5.22
N LEU A 105 0.33 -4.64 -5.80
CA LEU A 105 1.55 -4.99 -5.08
C LEU A 105 2.14 -3.72 -4.46
N HIS A 106 2.31 -3.73 -3.14
CA HIS A 106 2.78 -2.57 -2.39
C HIS A 106 3.59 -2.96 -1.15
N GLY A 107 4.43 -2.04 -0.67
CA GLY A 107 5.22 -2.19 0.54
C GLY A 107 5.59 -0.84 1.11
#